data_AF-A0A392RH52-F1
#
_entry.id   AF-A0A392RH52-F1
#
_cell.length_a   1.000
_cell.length_b   1.000
_cell.length_c   1.000
_cell.angle_alpha   90.00
_cell.angle_beta   90.00
_cell.angle_gamma   90.00
#
_symmetry.space_group_name_H-M   'P 1'
#
loop_
_entity.id
_entity.type
_entity.pdbx_description
1 polymer ?
#
loop_
_entity_poly.entity_id
_entity_poly.type
_entity_poly.pdbx_seq_one_letter_code
_entity_poly.pdbx_strand_id
1 'polypeptide(L)'
;MSSVDLDSRYSKKENKEEKKLRKEKNESDEASKENYHPIPDGEFELIQFGEEPSRGVKIGTEPPDLARKQLKACLRENADLFSWHATEMSGLDPNVTCHQLTIDPAASDVV
;
A
#
# COMPACT_ATOMS: atom_id res chain seq x y z
N MET A 1 -14.46 22.44 -16.20
CA MET A 1 -14.47 21.42 -15.12
C MET A 1 -13.04 21.33 -14.62
N SER A 2 -12.83 21.59 -13.33
CA SER A 2 -11.51 21.72 -12.71
C SER A 2 -10.75 20.40 -12.74
N SER A 3 -9.53 20.44 -13.27
CA SER A 3 -8.56 19.35 -13.19
C SER A 3 -8.26 19.08 -11.71
N VAL A 4 -8.51 17.86 -11.25
CA VAL A 4 -8.06 17.43 -9.93
C VAL A 4 -6.60 16.98 -10.09
N ASP A 5 -5.67 17.80 -9.61
CA ASP A 5 -4.26 17.41 -9.49
C ASP A 5 -4.15 16.30 -8.44
N LEU A 6 -4.08 15.05 -8.91
CA LEU A 6 -3.76 13.89 -8.09
C LEU A 6 -2.25 13.87 -7.89
N ASP A 7 -1.80 14.62 -6.89
CA ASP A 7 -0.40 14.72 -6.50
C ASP A 7 0.09 13.37 -5.94
N SER A 8 0.61 12.50 -6.82
CA SER A 8 1.23 11.23 -6.48
C SER A 8 2.61 11.50 -5.88
N ARG A 9 2.62 11.90 -4.61
CA ARG A 9 3.83 12.27 -3.86
C ARG A 9 4.67 11.03 -3.53
N TYR A 10 5.52 10.65 -4.48
CA TYR A 10 6.52 9.60 -4.36
C TYR A 10 7.69 10.07 -3.47
N SER A 11 7.74 9.63 -2.20
CA SER A 11 8.84 9.99 -1.29
C SER A 11 9.94 8.90 -1.27
N LYS A 12 11.03 9.15 -2.01
CA LYS A 12 12.20 8.27 -2.23
C LYS A 12 13.03 7.90 -0.98
N LYS A 13 12.57 8.12 0.26
CA LYS A 13 13.40 7.95 1.47
C LYS A 13 13.11 6.69 2.31
N GLU A 14 12.00 6.00 2.09
CA GLU A 14 11.53 4.95 3.01
C GLU A 14 11.89 3.51 2.59
N ASN A 15 12.40 3.34 1.36
CA ASN A 15 12.77 2.05 0.77
C ASN A 15 13.81 1.26 1.61
N LYS A 16 14.54 1.90 2.53
CA LYS A 16 15.59 1.27 3.34
C LYS A 16 15.07 0.43 4.52
N GLU A 17 13.96 0.83 5.13
CA GLU A 17 13.41 0.13 6.30
C GLU A 17 12.51 -1.02 5.86
N GLU A 18 11.70 -0.80 4.81
CA GLU A 18 10.90 -1.84 4.17
C GLU A 18 11.78 -2.94 3.53
N LYS A 19 12.91 -2.56 2.89
CA LYS A 19 13.90 -3.56 2.42
C LYS A 19 14.60 -4.31 3.55
N LYS A 20 14.81 -3.69 4.71
CA LYS A 20 15.44 -4.38 5.85
C LYS A 20 14.53 -5.48 6.39
N LEU A 21 13.22 -5.25 6.46
CA LEU A 21 12.25 -6.27 6.90
C LEU A 21 12.10 -7.41 5.88
N ARG A 22 12.24 -7.11 4.57
CA ARG A 22 12.13 -8.12 3.49
C ARG A 22 13.42 -8.90 3.20
N LYS A 23 14.60 -8.39 3.58
CA LYS A 23 15.90 -9.01 3.25
C LYS A 23 16.18 -10.33 3.97
N GLU A 24 15.37 -10.73 4.95
CA GLU A 24 15.54 -12.03 5.63
C GLU A 24 14.91 -13.22 4.91
N LYS A 25 14.27 -13.04 3.73
CA LYS A 25 13.77 -14.16 2.91
C LYS A 25 13.76 -13.83 1.42
N ASN A 26 14.87 -14.07 0.71
CA ASN A 26 14.86 -14.28 -0.75
C ASN A 26 14.06 -15.58 -1.02
N GLU A 27 13.34 -15.82 -2.12
CA GLU A 27 13.60 -15.49 -3.52
C GLU A 27 12.31 -15.86 -4.30
N SER A 28 11.73 -14.94 -5.09
CA SER A 28 11.05 -15.24 -6.36
C SER A 28 10.59 -13.94 -7.00
N ASP A 29 11.29 -13.58 -8.06
CA ASP A 29 10.97 -12.53 -9.02
C ASP A 29 9.59 -12.77 -9.68
N GLU A 30 9.02 -11.70 -10.28
CA GLU A 30 7.72 -11.62 -11.00
C GLU A 30 6.45 -11.31 -10.19
N ALA A 31 6.55 -10.61 -9.06
CA ALA A 31 5.37 -9.98 -8.42
C ALA A 31 5.68 -8.66 -7.68
N SER A 32 6.84 -8.06 -7.92
CA SER A 32 7.28 -6.81 -7.27
C SER A 32 6.74 -5.55 -7.95
N LYS A 33 5.50 -5.58 -8.45
CA LYS A 33 4.74 -4.33 -8.63
C LYS A 33 4.45 -3.83 -7.22
N GLU A 34 5.32 -2.96 -6.74
CA GLU A 34 5.15 -2.20 -5.51
C GLU A 34 3.75 -1.58 -5.57
N ASN A 35 2.79 -2.18 -4.87
CA ASN A 35 1.44 -1.65 -4.80
C ASN A 35 1.60 -0.26 -4.17
N TYR A 36 1.35 0.79 -4.95
CA TYR A 36 1.41 2.17 -4.51
C TYR A 36 0.29 2.42 -3.49
N HIS A 37 0.49 1.95 -2.27
CA HIS A 37 -0.39 2.27 -1.15
C HIS A 37 -0.18 3.75 -0.81
N PRO A 38 -1.25 4.54 -0.63
CA PRO A 38 -1.13 5.91 -0.18
C PRO A 38 -0.36 5.93 1.14
N ILE A 39 0.73 6.70 1.17
CA ILE A 39 1.53 6.89 2.38
C ILE A 39 0.94 8.10 3.11
N PRO A 40 0.63 7.98 4.42
CA PRO A 40 0.22 9.13 5.21
C PRO A 40 1.30 10.22 5.16
N ASP A 41 0.87 11.48 5.10
CA ASP A 41 1.80 12.60 5.25
C ASP A 41 2.38 12.64 6.67
N GLY A 42 3.68 12.97 6.76
CA GLY A 42 4.37 13.10 8.04
C GLY A 42 4.74 11.77 8.68
N GLU A 43 4.88 11.78 10.01
CA GLU A 43 5.23 10.58 10.78
C GLU A 43 4.03 9.63 10.88
N PHE A 44 4.30 8.34 10.76
CA PHE A 44 3.30 7.30 10.86
C PHE A 44 3.84 6.10 11.64
N GLU A 45 2.91 5.25 12.06
CA GLU A 45 3.22 3.98 12.70
C GLU A 45 2.60 2.83 11.88
N LEU A 46 3.36 1.74 11.75
CA LEU A 46 2.88 0.53 11.09
C LEU A 46 2.18 -0.38 12.10
N ILE A 47 0.99 -0.84 11.73
CA ILE A 47 0.21 -1.81 12.49
C ILE A 47 0.20 -3.11 11.69
N GLN A 48 0.83 -4.14 12.25
CA GLN A 48 0.79 -5.49 11.69
C GLN A 48 -0.49 -6.22 12.09
N PHE A 49 -1.08 -6.93 11.15
CA PHE A 49 -2.23 -7.81 11.33
C PHE A 49 -1.80 -9.25 11.08
N GLY A 50 -1.89 -10.09 12.12
CA GLY A 50 -1.43 -11.48 12.04
C GLY A 50 0.08 -11.61 11.88
N GLU A 51 0.52 -12.76 11.37
CA GLU A 51 1.94 -13.12 11.23
C GLU A 51 2.54 -12.74 9.88
N GLU A 52 1.71 -12.52 8.86
CA GLU A 52 2.16 -12.27 7.50
C GLU A 52 2.64 -10.81 7.36
N PRO A 53 3.91 -10.55 6.96
CA PRO A 53 4.46 -9.19 6.90
C PRO A 53 3.72 -8.24 5.94
N SER A 54 3.07 -8.76 4.90
CA SER A 54 2.31 -7.97 3.92
C SER A 54 0.99 -7.42 4.49
N ARG A 55 0.48 -7.97 5.59
CA ARG A 55 -0.79 -7.57 6.21
C ARG A 55 -0.58 -6.43 7.20
N GLY A 56 -0.19 -5.25 6.69
CA GLY A 56 0.11 -4.09 7.51
C GLY A 56 -0.61 -2.82 7.04
N VAL A 57 -0.92 -1.91 7.97
CA VAL A 57 -1.49 -0.58 7.67
C VAL A 57 -0.64 0.51 8.34
N LYS A 58 -0.34 1.58 7.60
CA LYS A 58 0.33 2.78 8.11
C LYS A 58 -0.72 3.77 8.62
N ILE A 59 -0.57 4.25 9.86
CA ILE A 59 -1.45 5.25 10.46
C ILE A 59 -0.63 6.47 10.83
N GLY A 60 -1.01 7.65 10.33
CA GLY A 60 -0.37 8.92 10.71
C GLY A 60 -0.45 9.18 12.21
N THR A 61 0.58 9.78 12.79
CA THR A 61 0.64 10.07 14.24
C THR A 61 -0.04 11.38 14.62
N GLU A 62 -0.45 12.20 13.64
CA GLU A 62 -1.12 13.49 13.84
C GLU A 62 -2.43 13.43 14.66
N PRO A 63 -3.30 12.41 14.51
CA PRO A 63 -4.56 12.37 15.26
C PRO A 63 -4.34 12.23 16.78
N PRO A 64 -5.28 12.74 17.62
CA PRO A 64 -5.21 12.60 19.06
C PRO A 64 -5.08 11.15 19.52
N ASP A 65 -4.32 10.91 20.59
CA ASP A 65 -4.01 9.56 21.07
C ASP A 65 -5.24 8.65 21.29
N LEU A 66 -6.33 9.22 21.79
CA LEU A 66 -7.58 8.47 21.98
C LEU A 66 -8.16 8.01 20.64
N ALA A 67 -8.26 8.92 19.68
CA ALA A 67 -8.76 8.62 18.34
C ALA A 67 -7.86 7.60 17.63
N ARG A 68 -6.54 7.76 17.76
CA ARG A 68 -5.56 6.82 17.20
C ARG A 68 -5.74 5.43 17.81
N LYS A 69 -5.85 5.31 19.14
CA LYS A 69 -6.10 4.02 19.82
C LYS A 69 -7.41 3.36 19.37
N GLN A 70 -8.50 4.14 19.28
CA GLN A 70 -9.79 3.64 18.81
C GLN A 70 -9.71 3.14 17.37
N LEU A 71 -9.01 3.88 16.50
CA LEU A 71 -8.75 3.46 15.13
C LEU A 71 -7.97 2.15 15.06
N LYS A 72 -6.90 1.99 15.86
CA LYS A 72 -6.14 0.72 15.92
C LYS A 72 -7.01 -0.47 16.34
N ALA A 73 -7.86 -0.27 17.35
CA ALA A 73 -8.74 -1.32 17.84
C ALA A 73 -9.74 -1.72 16.75
N CYS A 74 -10.41 -0.74 16.14
CA CYS A 74 -11.36 -0.94 15.05
C CYS A 74 -10.73 -1.71 13.88
N LEU A 75 -9.54 -1.30 13.42
CA LEU A 75 -8.87 -1.98 12.30
C LEU A 75 -8.50 -3.43 12.65
N ARG A 76 -8.09 -3.70 13.89
CA ARG A 76 -7.73 -5.07 14.34
C ARG A 76 -8.94 -5.97 14.46
N GLU A 77 -10.06 -5.43 14.94
CA GLU A 77 -11.33 -6.15 15.05
C GLU A 77 -11.91 -6.51 13.68
N ASN A 78 -11.52 -5.78 12.63
CA ASN A 78 -12.02 -5.95 11.26
C ASN A 78 -10.92 -6.39 10.27
N ALA A 79 -9.85 -7.02 10.76
CA ALA A 79 -8.69 -7.38 9.94
C ALA A 79 -9.04 -8.39 8.82
N ASP A 80 -10.11 -9.16 8.99
CA ASP A 80 -10.66 -10.13 8.04
C ASP A 80 -11.45 -9.48 6.90
N LEU A 81 -11.87 -8.21 7.04
CA LEU A 81 -12.59 -7.49 5.99
C LEU A 81 -11.68 -6.96 4.86
N PHE A 82 -10.37 -6.95 5.08
CA PHE A 82 -9.40 -6.51 4.08
C PHE A 82 -9.03 -7.66 3.14
N SER A 83 -9.05 -7.39 1.84
CA SER A 83 -8.36 -8.22 0.84
C SER A 83 -6.89 -7.80 0.80
N TRP A 84 -6.07 -8.41 1.67
CA TRP A 84 -4.65 -8.09 1.82
C TRP A 84 -3.84 -8.39 0.56
N HIS A 85 -4.37 -9.30 -0.27
CA HIS A 85 -3.81 -9.67 -1.56
C HIS A 85 -4.85 -9.49 -2.66
N ALA A 86 -4.40 -9.17 -3.87
CA ALA A 86 -5.27 -9.08 -5.04
C ALA A 86 -6.03 -10.39 -5.31
N THR A 87 -5.45 -11.54 -4.93
CA THR A 87 -6.08 -12.86 -5.03
C THR A 87 -7.26 -13.05 -4.07
N GLU A 88 -7.33 -12.29 -2.97
CA GLU A 88 -8.43 -12.34 -2.00
C GLU A 88 -9.65 -11.52 -2.48
N MET A 89 -9.52 -10.70 -3.53
CA MET A 89 -10.62 -9.94 -4.13
C MET A 89 -11.48 -10.81 -5.06
N SER A 90 -12.31 -11.67 -4.46
CA SER A 90 -13.27 -12.47 -5.22
C SER A 90 -14.32 -11.59 -5.92
N GLY A 91 -14.59 -11.84 -7.20
CA GLY A 91 -15.58 -11.10 -8.00
C GLY A 91 -15.01 -10.10 -9.00
N LEU A 92 -13.70 -9.87 -8.99
CA LEU A 92 -13.00 -9.15 -10.06
C LEU A 92 -12.49 -10.14 -11.11
N ASP A 93 -13.04 -10.11 -12.32
CA ASP A 93 -12.48 -10.85 -13.46
C ASP A 93 -11.18 -10.16 -13.91
N PRO A 94 -10.01 -10.81 -13.82
CA PRO A 94 -8.75 -10.23 -14.25
C PRO A 94 -8.77 -9.73 -15.70
N ASN A 95 -9.60 -10.33 -16.56
CA ASN A 95 -9.75 -9.93 -17.96
C ASN A 95 -10.55 -8.62 -18.14
N VAL A 96 -11.29 -8.19 -17.10
CA VAL A 96 -12.15 -7.00 -17.12
C VAL A 96 -11.57 -5.89 -16.24
N THR A 97 -10.88 -6.23 -15.14
CA THR A 97 -10.36 -5.24 -14.19
C THR A 97 -8.98 -4.70 -14.53
N CYS A 98 -8.27 -5.32 -15.47
CA CYS A 98 -7.04 -4.76 -16.03
C CYS A 98 -7.40 -3.63 -17.01
N HIS A 99 -7.35 -2.38 -16.54
CA HIS A 99 -7.36 -1.23 -17.43
C HIS A 99 -6.01 -1.21 -18.16
N GLN A 100 -6.01 -1.61 -19.43
CA GLN A 100 -4.82 -1.57 -20.27
C GLN A 100 -4.57 -0.10 -20.62
N LEU A 101 -3.66 0.57 -19.90
CA LEU A 101 -3.23 1.91 -20.30
C LEU A 101 -2.56 1.80 -21.68
N THR A 102 -3.04 2.60 -22.64
CA THR A 102 -2.34 2.81 -23.90
C THR A 102 -1.11 3.67 -23.61
N ILE A 103 -0.04 3.03 -23.17
CA ILE A 103 1.26 3.67 -22.98
C ILE A 103 1.92 3.77 -24.36
N ASP A 104 2.33 4.97 -24.74
CA ASP A 104 3.15 5.19 -25.93
C ASP A 104 4.45 4.39 -25.79
N PRO A 105 4.83 3.52 -26.75
CA PRO A 105 6.09 2.79 -26.71
C PRO A 105 7.34 3.68 -26.58
N ALA A 106 7.24 4.96 -26.94
CA ALA A 106 8.31 5.95 -26.79
C ALA A 106 8.36 6.62 -25.41
N ALA A 107 7.36 6.40 -24.55
CA ALA A 107 7.33 6.98 -23.21
C ALA A 107 8.36 6.30 -22.29
N SER A 108 9.10 7.12 -21.54
CA SER A 108 10.02 6.66 -20.49
C SER A 108 9.48 7.01 -19.11
N ASP A 109 9.94 6.28 -18.09
CA ASP A 109 9.68 6.59 -16.69
C ASP A 109 10.19 8.00 -16.33
N VAL A 110 9.43 8.73 -15.51
CA VAL A 110 9.79 10.08 -15.06
C VAL A 110 10.52 9.95 -13.72
N VAL A 111 11.84 10.12 -13.76
CA VAL A 111 12.76 9.99 -12.61
C VAL A 111 12.79 11.25 -11.75
#